data_AF-A0A2E5VBH3-F1
#
_entry.id   AF-A0A2E5VBH3-F1
#
_cell.length_a   1.000
_cell.length_b   1.000
_cell.length_c   1.000
_cell.angle_alpha   90.00
_cell.angle_beta   90.00
_cell.angle_gamma   90.00
#
_symmetry.space_group_name_H-M   'P 1'
#
loop_
_entity.id
_entity.type
_entity.pdbx_description
1 polymer ?
#
loop_
_entity_poly.entity_id
_entity_poly.type
_entity_poly.pdbx_seq_one_letter_code
_entity_poly.pdbx_strand_id
1 'polypeptide(L)' 'MRVGDLVEIAKWCKNKGRIAIVVDAPEWDKNAVKIMYLDQHPAATEQLGLFGSRALRENLVLLSPSERSEK' A
#
# COMPACT_ATOMS: atom_id res chain seq x y z
N MET A 1 3.66 8.90 2.69
CA MET A 1 3.02 8.02 1.71
C MET A 1 1.70 8.62 1.27
N ARG A 2 1.40 8.51 -0.02
CA ARG A 2 0.24 9.04 -0.73
C ARG A 2 -0.26 8.00 -1.73
N VAL A 3 -1.47 8.20 -2.25
CA VAL A 3 -2.04 7.34 -3.29
C VAL A 3 -1.11 7.31 -4.51
N GLY A 4 -0.83 6.11 -5.01
CA GLY A 4 0.07 5.87 -6.13
C GLY A 4 1.52 5.55 -5.73
N ASP A 5 1.92 5.75 -4.48
CA ASP A 5 3.26 5.38 -4.02
C ASP A 5 3.45 3.86 -4.08
N LEU A 6 4.59 3.44 -4.63
CA LEU A 6 5.04 2.05 -4.59
C LEU A 6 5.78 1.79 -3.28
N VAL A 7 5.36 0.77 -2.55
CA VAL A 7 5.86 0.46 -1.21
C VAL A 7 6.19 -1.01 -1.06
N GLU A 8 7.13 -1.33 -0.18
CA GLU A 8 7.45 -2.67 0.27
C GLU A 8 7.01 -2.85 1.72
N ILE A 9 6.50 -4.04 2.06
CA ILE A 9 6.20 -4.37 3.45
C ILE A 9 7.50 -4.61 4.24
N ALA A 10 7.62 -3.95 5.38
CA ALA A 10 8.78 -4.07 6.25
C ALA A 10 9.06 -5.50 6.74
N LYS A 11 10.33 -5.77 7.06
CA LYS A 11 10.87 -7.10 7.38
C LYS A 11 10.27 -7.77 8.62
N TRP A 12 9.63 -7.01 9.49
CA TRP A 12 9.02 -7.49 10.74
C TRP A 12 7.53 -7.82 10.62
N CYS A 13 6.91 -7.63 9.45
CA CYS A 13 5.47 -7.87 9.26
C CYS A 13 5.15 -9.23 8.62
N LYS A 14 3.88 -9.67 8.74
CA LYS A 14 3.36 -10.96 8.24
C LYS A 14 3.44 -11.14 6.70
N ASN A 15 3.68 -10.07 5.95
CA ASN A 15 3.80 -10.06 4.47
C ASN A 15 5.09 -9.38 4.00
N LYS A 16 6.15 -9.45 4.82
CA LYS A 16 7.45 -8.80 4.56
C LYS A 16 7.99 -9.04 3.15
N GLY A 17 8.63 -8.03 2.58
CA GLY A 17 9.26 -8.10 1.25
C GLY A 17 8.29 -8.05 0.08
N ARG A 18 6.98 -8.08 0.32
CA ARG A 18 5.99 -7.95 -0.75
C ARG A 18 5.85 -6.50 -1.18
N ILE A 19 5.68 -6.30 -2.47
CA ILE A 19 5.47 -5.00 -3.08
C ILE A 19 3.97 -4.72 -3.19
N ALA A 20 3.59 -3.51 -2.82
CA ALA A 20 2.22 -3.03 -2.90
C ALA A 20 2.19 -1.58 -3.40
N ILE A 21 1.03 -1.17 -3.90
CA ILE A 21 0.75 0.22 -4.23
C ILE A 21 -0.22 0.81 -3.22
N VAL A 22 -0.02 2.06 -2.83
CA VAL A 22 -0.98 2.78 -1.98
C VAL A 22 -2.20 3.16 -2.81
N VAL A 23 -3.38 2.68 -2.43
CA VAL A 23 -4.64 2.91 -3.13
C VAL A 23 -5.54 3.92 -2.43
N ASP A 24 -5.34 4.13 -1.12
CA ASP A 24 -6.09 5.10 -0.33
C ASP A 24 -5.22 5.66 0.80
N ALA A 25 -5.35 6.94 1.08
CA ALA A 25 -4.60 7.65 2.12
C ALA A 25 -5.54 8.63 2.84
N PRO A 26 -6.39 8.12 3.75
CA PRO A 26 -7.41 8.93 4.40
C PRO A 26 -6.79 10.09 5.19
N GLU A 27 -7.32 11.31 5.01
CA GLU A 27 -6.82 12.50 5.70
C GLU A 27 -6.97 12.43 7.22
N TRP A 28 -7.98 11.68 7.70
CA TRP A 28 -8.29 11.49 9.11
C TRP A 28 -7.34 10.50 9.82
N ASP A 29 -6.63 9.62 9.10
CA ASP A 29 -5.64 8.69 9.68
C ASP A 29 -4.26 8.94 9.06
N LYS A 30 -3.51 9.84 9.68
CA LYS A 30 -2.14 10.17 9.25
C LYS A 30 -1.14 9.03 9.47
N ASN A 31 -1.51 7.99 10.23
CA ASN A 31 -0.63 6.89 10.61
C ASN A 31 -0.79 5.69 9.69
N ALA A 32 -1.93 5.56 8.99
CA ALA A 32 -2.20 4.44 8.10
C ALA A 32 -2.47 4.87 6.66
N VAL A 33 -2.43 3.88 5.78
CA VAL A 33 -2.86 3.94 4.38
C VAL A 33 -3.51 2.61 4.03
N LYS A 34 -4.23 2.55 2.91
CA LYS A 34 -4.62 1.26 2.31
C LYS A 34 -3.71 0.95 1.14
N ILE A 35 -3.30 -0.31 1.08
CA ILE A 35 -2.40 -0.83 0.07
C ILE A 35 -3.04 -1.98 -0.69
N MET A 36 -2.60 -2.18 -1.93
CA MET A 36 -2.94 -3.32 -2.77
C MET A 36 -1.64 -4.01 -3.20
N TYR A 37 -1.51 -5.30 -2.90
CA TYR A 37 -0.34 -6.08 -3.26
C TYR A 37 -0.29 -6.31 -4.78
N LEU A 38 0.87 -6.12 -5.40
CA LEU A 38 1.02 -6.23 -6.85
C LEU A 38 1.14 -7.68 -7.34
N ASP A 39 1.56 -8.59 -6.48
CA ASP A 39 1.73 -10.01 -6.78
C ASP A 39 0.42 -10.82 -6.72
N GLN A 40 -0.71 -10.19 -6.38
CA GLN A 40 -2.01 -10.87 -6.25
C GLN A 40 -2.84 -10.90 -7.55
N HIS A 41 -2.23 -10.74 -8.74
CA HIS A 41 -2.98 -10.72 -10.00
C HIS A 41 -3.03 -12.10 -10.71
N PRO A 42 -4.22 -12.60 -11.12
CA PRO A 42 -5.54 -12.02 -10.90
C PRO A 42 -6.18 -12.52 -9.60
N ALA A 43 -6.57 -11.56 -8.75
CA ALA A 43 -7.42 -11.66 -7.56
C ALA A 43 -7.49 -13.04 -6.89
N ALA A 44 -6.57 -13.33 -5.97
CA ALA A 44 -6.85 -14.31 -4.93
C ALA A 44 -7.97 -13.75 -4.04
N THR A 45 -9.20 -14.13 -4.41
CA THR A 45 -10.33 -14.43 -3.53
C THR A 45 -10.06 -14.20 -2.06
N GLU A 46 -10.49 -13.04 -1.56
CA GLU A 46 -11.06 -12.81 -0.24
C GLU A 46 -11.34 -11.30 -0.18
N GLN A 47 -12.42 -10.88 0.46
CA GLN A 47 -12.92 -9.50 0.59
C GLN A 47 -11.87 -8.38 0.80
N LEU A 48 -10.64 -8.69 1.20
CA LEU A 48 -9.53 -7.78 1.47
C LEU A 48 -8.84 -7.21 0.21
N GLY A 49 -8.89 -7.92 -0.93
CA GLY A 49 -8.24 -7.47 -2.18
C GLY A 49 -8.96 -6.32 -2.88
N LEU A 50 -10.29 -6.27 -2.79
CA LEU A 50 -11.12 -5.25 -3.45
C LEU A 50 -11.08 -3.87 -2.78
N PHE A 51 -10.84 -3.81 -1.46
CA PHE A 51 -10.90 -2.56 -0.69
C PHE A 51 -9.53 -2.05 -0.22
N GLY A 52 -8.46 -2.77 -0.55
CA GLY A 52 -7.12 -2.51 -0.04
C GLY A 52 -6.97 -2.92 1.43
N SER A 53 -5.80 -3.43 1.79
CA SER A 53 -5.47 -3.76 3.18
C SER A 53 -4.98 -2.52 3.91
N ARG A 54 -5.53 -2.24 5.10
CA ARG A 54 -5.00 -1.18 5.97
C ARG A 54 -3.60 -1.56 6.46
N ALA A 55 -2.64 -0.66 6.26
CA ALA A 55 -1.26 -0.81 6.71
C ALA A 55 -0.82 0.47 7.42
N LEU A 56 -0.08 0.32 8.53
CA LEU A 56 0.56 1.45 9.20
C LEU A 56 1.76 1.90 8.38
N ARG A 57 1.94 3.21 8.25
CA ARG A 57 3.04 3.82 7.47
C ARG A 57 4.41 3.43 8.00
N GLU A 58 4.54 3.23 9.30
CA GLU A 58 5.78 2.74 9.93
C GLU A 58 6.19 1.35 9.43
N ASN A 59 5.23 0.55 8.96
CA ASN A 59 5.44 -0.82 8.47
C ASN A 59 5.67 -0.89 6.96
N LEU A 60 5.80 0.26 6.30
CA LEU A 60 5.96 0.36 4.86
C LEU A 60 7.25 1.09 4.52
N VAL A 61 7.99 0.55 3.57
CA VAL A 61 9.19 1.17 3.00
C VAL A 61 8.82 1.75 1.63
N LEU A 62 9.06 3.04 1.43
CA LEU A 62 8.80 3.68 0.14
C LEU A 62 9.84 3.21 -0.89
N LEU A 63 9.40 2.60 -1.98
CA LEU A 63 10.26 2.19 -3.10
C LEU A 63 10.31 3.26 -4.18
N SER A 64 9.14 3.75 -4.62
CA SER A 64 9.01 4.80 -5.62
C SER A 64 7.85 5.73 -5.26
N PRO A 65 8.05 7.05 -5.28
CA PRO A 65 6.95 7.99 -5.10
C PRO A 65 6.01 7.98 -6.31
N SER A 66 4.74 8.31 -6.11
CA SER A 66 3.82 8.65 -7.19
C SER A 66 4.27 9.96 -7.87
N GLU A 67 4.25 10.02 -9.20
CA GLU A 67 4.47 11.29 -9.89
C GLU A 67 3.31 12.25 -9.62
N ARG A 68 3.63 13.47 -9.16
CA ARG A 68 2.65 14.56 -9.19
C ARG A 68 2.46 14.94 -10.65
N SER A 69 1.30 14.61 -11.22
CA SER A 69 0.84 15.31 -12.41
C SER A 69 0.51 16.75 -11.98
N GLU A 70 1.48 17.65 -12.14
CA GLU A 70 1.23 19.08 -12.10
C GLU A 70 0.32 19.40 -13.29
N LYS A 71 -0.97 19.60 -13.00
CA LYS A 71 -1.94 20.17 -13.92
C LYS A 71 -1.94 21.69 -13.78
#